data_AF-A0A3A6N046-F1
#
_entry.id   AF-A0A3A6N046-F1
#
_cell.length_a   1.000
_cell.length_b   1.000
_cell.length_c   1.000
_cell.angle_alpha   90.00
_cell.angle_beta   90.00
_cell.angle_gamma   90.00
#
_symmetry.space_group_name_H-M   'P 1'
#
loop_
_entity.id
_entity.type
_entity.pdbx_description
1 polymer ?
#
loop_
_entity_poly.entity_id
_entity_poly.type
_entity_poly.pdbx_seq_one_letter_code
_entity_poly.pdbx_strand_id
1 'polypeptide(L)'
;MNRYMQEYLFEKYELGESLRNIETGIPQEVDTIPEGQFLEASDEQIVEHLESRLRIEPITLYEDKATMEDYETKVDVAGDRQRYIREHGPFYIPGREVKIYIPYTGDKKLWHTRPSSHFMVLPTGYAEENQLIITIVKPHDANKGSFKEEFDRNMDLIKKYLENQKQEIDPFNYQLKQKIENAVKARRERIERHSGLTKVIGIPLRRKNGVPDIEKIKLERNIIKPLPKPSRKGSQPEPGITEQQYEDILSLIRHQGRSFEQAPKTYAIHDEEELRNIMLANLNSIYQGEANSEAFRAAGKTDIKIEAKDRSAFVAEGKVWTGSKRAGEAIDQLLSYTTWRDCKSALIMFNKNVANFSDIQVKLPAALQRHKLYKREISCQYQGEWRYIFRSQDDDNKEITVHVFLFNMYAGK
;
A
#
# COMPACT_ATOMS: atom_id res chain seq x y z
N MET A 1 1.94 36.92 14.20
CA MET A 1 1.28 35.60 14.19
C MET A 1 0.40 35.54 15.44
N ASN A 2 -0.93 35.57 15.27
CA ASN A 2 -1.88 35.74 16.38
C ASN A 2 -1.73 34.59 17.39
N ARG A 3 -1.40 34.93 18.64
CA ARG A 3 -1.04 33.96 19.69
C ARG A 3 -2.24 33.25 20.34
N TYR A 4 -3.47 33.52 19.89
CA TYR A 4 -4.71 33.06 20.55
C TYR A 4 -5.79 32.56 19.57
N MET A 5 -5.42 31.92 18.44
CA MET A 5 -6.45 31.36 17.54
C MET A 5 -6.98 30.03 18.08
N GLN A 6 -7.94 30.11 19.01
CA GLN A 6 -9.00 29.10 19.05
C GLN A 6 -9.78 29.23 17.74
N GLU A 7 -9.67 28.23 16.86
CA GLU A 7 -10.50 28.14 15.65
C GLU A 7 -11.76 27.31 15.96
N TYR A 8 -12.85 27.58 15.24
CA TYR A 8 -14.01 26.70 15.26
C TYR A 8 -13.72 25.46 14.40
N LEU A 9 -13.93 24.29 15.02
CA LEU A 9 -13.91 23.02 14.31
C LEU A 9 -15.25 22.83 13.60
N PHE A 10 -15.24 22.07 12.50
CA PHE A 10 -16.43 21.67 11.75
C PHE A 10 -17.25 22.84 11.14
N GLU A 11 -16.61 23.96 10.80
CA GLU A 11 -17.30 25.16 10.29
C GLU A 11 -17.25 25.31 8.76
N LYS A 12 -16.15 24.90 8.11
CA LYS A 12 -15.79 25.42 6.77
C LYS A 12 -16.58 24.81 5.61
N TYR A 13 -16.87 23.51 5.66
CA TYR A 13 -17.47 22.76 4.56
C TYR A 13 -18.58 21.84 5.04
N GLU A 14 -19.53 21.46 4.19
CA GLU A 14 -20.52 20.44 4.53
C GLU A 14 -20.01 19.04 4.17
N LEU A 15 -20.06 18.11 5.13
CA LEU A 15 -19.61 16.74 4.93
C LEU A 15 -20.44 16.06 3.85
N GLY A 16 -21.76 16.13 3.95
CA GLY A 16 -22.67 15.50 2.97
C GLY A 16 -22.44 15.98 1.53
N GLU A 17 -22.10 17.26 1.32
CA GLU A 17 -21.73 17.76 -0.02
C GLU A 17 -20.40 17.19 -0.49
N SER A 18 -19.40 17.16 0.40
CA SER A 18 -18.08 16.57 0.11
C SER A 18 -18.19 15.09 -0.29
N LEU A 19 -18.99 14.31 0.44
CA LEU A 19 -19.27 12.92 0.13
C LEU A 19 -19.96 12.78 -1.23
N ARG A 20 -21.02 13.55 -1.50
CA ARG A 20 -21.72 13.54 -2.80
C ARG A 20 -20.79 13.90 -3.96
N ASN A 21 -19.89 14.87 -3.77
CA ASN A 21 -18.93 15.27 -4.81
C ASN A 21 -17.98 14.13 -5.15
N ILE A 22 -17.51 13.37 -4.14
CA ILE A 22 -16.72 12.17 -4.38
C ILE A 22 -17.55 11.14 -5.12
N GLU A 23 -18.77 10.83 -4.67
CA GLU A 23 -19.63 9.81 -5.30
C GLU A 23 -19.92 10.12 -6.78
N THR A 24 -20.29 11.36 -7.07
CA THR A 24 -20.60 11.83 -8.44
C THR A 24 -19.36 11.96 -9.31
N GLY A 25 -18.16 12.02 -8.72
CA GLY A 25 -16.87 12.04 -9.39
C GLY A 25 -16.29 10.66 -9.71
N ILE A 26 -16.84 9.58 -9.12
CA ILE A 26 -16.34 8.20 -9.33
C ILE A 26 -16.22 7.85 -10.83
N PRO A 27 -17.23 8.10 -11.70
CA PRO A 27 -17.11 7.79 -13.12
C PRO A 27 -15.95 8.52 -13.81
N GLN A 28 -15.70 9.78 -13.46
CA GLN A 28 -14.61 10.59 -13.99
C GLN A 28 -13.26 10.03 -13.54
N GLU A 29 -13.14 9.67 -12.27
CA GLU A 29 -11.93 9.04 -11.72
C GLU A 29 -11.65 7.71 -12.42
N VAL A 30 -12.68 6.90 -12.64
CA VAL A 30 -12.57 5.69 -13.45
C VAL A 30 -12.09 6.04 -14.84
N ASP A 31 -12.64 7.07 -15.50
CA ASP A 31 -12.29 7.50 -16.86
C ASP A 31 -10.86 8.05 -17.00
N THR A 32 -10.24 8.57 -15.92
CA THR A 32 -8.84 9.02 -15.95
C THR A 32 -7.84 7.90 -16.20
N ILE A 33 -8.19 6.65 -15.87
CA ILE A 33 -7.32 5.49 -16.09
C ILE A 33 -7.13 5.30 -17.61
N PRO A 34 -5.91 5.25 -18.17
CA PRO A 34 -5.74 5.06 -19.61
C PRO A 34 -6.35 3.74 -20.11
N GLU A 35 -6.97 3.73 -21.29
CA GLU A 35 -7.69 2.56 -21.83
C GLU A 35 -6.83 1.29 -21.86
N GLY A 36 -5.56 1.38 -22.28
CA GLY A 36 -4.64 0.24 -22.29
C GLY A 36 -4.42 -0.36 -20.89
N GLN A 37 -4.20 0.50 -19.89
CA GLN A 37 -4.05 0.08 -18.49
C GLN A 37 -5.37 -0.48 -17.92
N PHE A 38 -6.51 0.12 -18.28
CA PHE A 38 -7.84 -0.31 -17.87
C PHE A 38 -8.21 -1.70 -18.41
N LEU A 39 -7.80 -2.02 -19.64
CA LEU A 39 -8.03 -3.34 -20.26
C LEU A 39 -7.09 -4.42 -19.74
N GLU A 40 -5.90 -4.06 -19.28
CA GLU A 40 -4.91 -5.00 -18.73
C GLU A 40 -5.15 -5.32 -17.25
N ALA A 41 -5.66 -4.35 -16.48
CA ALA A 41 -6.00 -4.55 -15.08
C ALA A 41 -7.34 -5.31 -14.92
N SER A 42 -7.39 -6.17 -13.90
CA SER A 42 -8.65 -6.80 -13.47
C SER A 42 -9.58 -5.76 -12.81
N ASP A 43 -10.88 -6.01 -12.84
CA ASP A 43 -11.87 -5.14 -12.19
C ASP A 43 -11.57 -5.02 -10.70
N GLU A 44 -11.15 -6.11 -10.06
CA GLU A 44 -10.78 -6.12 -8.64
C GLU A 44 -9.61 -5.19 -8.33
N GLN A 45 -8.57 -5.16 -9.18
CA GLN A 45 -7.42 -4.27 -8.98
C GLN A 45 -7.78 -2.80 -9.16
N ILE A 46 -8.65 -2.48 -10.11
CA ILE A 46 -9.12 -1.11 -10.35
C ILE A 46 -9.99 -0.65 -9.17
N VAL A 47 -10.88 -1.54 -8.70
CA VAL A 47 -11.73 -1.29 -7.54
C VAL A 47 -10.90 -1.08 -6.29
N GLU A 48 -9.93 -1.95 -6.00
CA GLU A 48 -9.05 -1.85 -4.83
C GLU A 48 -8.21 -0.55 -4.86
N HIS A 49 -7.66 -0.21 -6.02
CA HIS A 49 -6.91 1.04 -6.20
C HIS A 49 -7.77 2.27 -5.92
N LEU A 50 -8.97 2.36 -6.52
CA LEU A 50 -9.86 3.50 -6.34
C LEU A 50 -10.47 3.55 -4.93
N GLU A 51 -10.82 2.39 -4.35
CA GLU A 51 -11.32 2.30 -2.98
C GLU A 51 -10.27 2.82 -1.99
N SER A 52 -9.01 2.38 -2.10
CA SER A 52 -7.93 2.83 -1.21
C SER A 52 -7.71 4.36 -1.23
N ARG A 53 -8.06 5.01 -2.34
CA ARG A 53 -7.80 6.45 -2.55
C ARG A 53 -9.02 7.33 -2.27
N LEU A 54 -10.23 6.81 -2.45
CA LEU A 54 -11.49 7.54 -2.27
C LEU A 54 -12.16 7.28 -0.91
N ARG A 55 -11.72 6.24 -0.21
CA ARG A 55 -12.17 5.94 1.15
C ARG A 55 -11.78 7.07 2.09
N ILE A 56 -12.71 7.45 2.96
CA ILE A 56 -12.49 8.48 3.97
C ILE A 56 -12.28 7.82 5.32
N GLU A 57 -11.15 8.11 5.96
CA GLU A 57 -10.86 7.53 7.27
C GLU A 57 -11.42 8.42 8.38
N PRO A 58 -12.41 7.96 9.17
CA PRO A 58 -13.03 8.77 10.21
C PRO A 58 -12.03 9.10 11.33
N ILE A 59 -12.18 10.28 11.94
CA ILE A 59 -11.30 10.69 13.03
C ILE A 59 -11.53 9.82 14.26
N THR A 60 -10.45 9.31 14.83
CA THR A 60 -10.42 8.61 16.13
C THR A 60 -9.47 9.34 17.07
N LEU A 61 -9.95 9.77 18.23
CA LEU A 61 -9.17 10.46 19.27
C LEU A 61 -8.59 9.47 20.29
N TYR A 62 -7.37 9.72 20.75
CA TYR A 62 -6.69 8.93 21.79
C TYR A 62 -6.50 9.77 23.06
N GLU A 63 -7.58 9.97 23.80
CA GLU A 63 -7.60 10.81 25.01
C GLU A 63 -6.72 10.27 26.15
N ASP A 64 -6.56 8.95 26.23
CA ASP A 64 -5.68 8.27 27.18
C ASP A 64 -4.20 8.62 26.98
N LYS A 65 -3.86 9.15 25.79
CA LYS A 65 -2.52 9.60 25.41
C LYS A 65 -2.40 11.13 25.40
N ALA A 66 -3.39 11.85 25.91
CA ALA A 66 -3.35 13.30 25.94
C ALA A 66 -2.22 13.81 26.83
N THR A 67 -1.56 14.87 26.38
CA THR A 67 -0.53 15.60 27.15
C THR A 67 -0.94 17.05 27.31
N MET A 68 -0.36 17.76 28.28
CA MET A 68 -0.67 19.17 28.50
C MET A 68 0.57 20.01 28.78
N GLU A 69 0.52 21.25 28.32
CA GLU A 69 1.47 22.31 28.67
C GLU A 69 0.71 23.45 29.36
N ASP A 70 1.42 24.16 30.23
CA ASP A 70 0.86 25.20 31.08
C ASP A 70 1.80 26.41 31.11
N TYR A 71 1.24 27.58 30.81
CA TYR A 71 1.96 28.84 30.76
C TYR A 71 1.26 29.92 31.59
N GLU A 72 2.04 30.74 32.27
CA GLU A 72 1.53 32.01 32.81
C GLU A 72 1.31 33.01 31.66
N THR A 73 0.18 33.71 31.68
CA THR A 73 -0.20 34.67 30.65
C THR A 73 -0.98 35.86 31.24
N LYS A 74 -1.31 36.83 30.39
CA LYS A 74 -2.21 37.94 30.70
C LYS A 74 -3.55 37.73 30.00
N VAL A 75 -4.63 37.76 30.77
CA VAL A 75 -5.99 37.49 30.28
C VAL A 75 -6.79 38.78 30.32
N ASP A 76 -7.40 39.15 29.19
CA ASP A 76 -8.33 40.27 29.13
C ASP A 76 -9.66 39.87 29.78
N VAL A 77 -10.05 40.59 30.84
CA VAL A 77 -11.30 40.37 31.58
C VAL A 77 -12.27 41.54 31.44
N ALA A 78 -12.08 42.45 30.47
CA ALA A 78 -12.96 43.59 30.23
C ALA A 78 -14.44 43.20 30.00
N GLY A 79 -14.69 42.00 29.46
CA GLY A 79 -16.03 41.46 29.21
C GLY A 79 -16.65 40.67 30.39
N ASP A 80 -15.93 40.50 31.50
CA ASP A 80 -16.38 39.70 32.63
C ASP A 80 -17.44 40.44 33.47
N ARG A 81 -18.71 40.00 33.36
CA ARG A 81 -19.85 40.61 34.05
C ARG A 81 -19.80 40.51 35.57
N GLN A 82 -18.95 39.63 36.13
CA GLN A 82 -18.77 39.53 37.58
C GLN A 82 -17.73 40.53 38.10
N ARG A 83 -17.02 41.23 37.21
CA ARG A 83 -16.03 42.24 37.57
C ARG A 83 -16.58 43.63 37.34
N TYR A 84 -16.41 44.47 38.36
CA TYR A 84 -16.68 45.89 38.22
C TYR A 84 -15.43 46.59 37.64
N ILE A 85 -15.44 46.82 36.33
CA ILE A 85 -14.35 47.47 35.59
C ILE A 85 -14.85 48.85 35.14
N ARG A 86 -14.20 49.91 35.61
CA ARG A 86 -14.60 51.31 35.31
C ARG A 86 -14.02 51.84 34.00
N GLU A 87 -12.92 51.25 33.54
CA GLU A 87 -12.20 51.70 32.34
C GLU A 87 -12.81 51.09 31.07
N HIS A 88 -12.86 51.87 30.00
CA HIS A 88 -13.29 51.39 28.69
C HIS A 88 -12.07 50.89 27.90
N GLY A 89 -12.08 49.60 27.57
CA GLY A 89 -11.02 48.94 26.82
C GLY A 89 -10.55 47.63 27.47
N PRO A 90 -9.56 46.95 26.88
CA PRO A 90 -9.00 45.71 27.43
C PRO A 90 -8.46 45.89 28.85
N PHE A 91 -8.78 44.97 29.74
CA PHE A 91 -8.32 44.98 31.13
C PHE A 91 -7.63 43.65 31.43
N TYR A 92 -6.30 43.65 31.40
CA TYR A 92 -5.50 42.43 31.52
C TYR A 92 -5.09 42.12 32.97
N ILE A 93 -5.34 40.90 33.42
CA ILE A 93 -4.84 40.38 34.71
C ILE A 93 -4.00 39.11 34.52
N PRO A 94 -3.15 38.73 35.50
CA PRO A 94 -2.45 37.46 35.46
C PRO A 94 -3.43 36.28 35.35
N GLY A 95 -3.05 35.27 34.60
CA GLY A 95 -3.82 34.05 34.41
C GLY A 95 -2.95 32.92 33.87
N ARG A 96 -3.60 31.81 33.50
CA ARG A 96 -2.93 30.65 32.93
C ARG A 96 -3.54 30.28 31.59
N GLU A 97 -2.67 29.88 30.67
CA GLU A 97 -2.99 29.26 29.40
C GLU A 97 -2.59 27.78 29.47
N VAL A 98 -3.56 26.90 29.32
CA VAL A 98 -3.35 25.45 29.31
C VAL A 98 -3.59 24.96 27.90
N LYS A 99 -2.60 24.29 27.30
CA LYS A 99 -2.70 23.65 26.00
C LYS A 99 -2.74 22.15 26.19
N ILE A 100 -3.77 21.51 25.64
CA ILE A 100 -3.99 20.07 25.74
C ILE A 100 -3.85 19.48 24.35
N TYR A 101 -2.91 18.55 24.20
CA TYR A 101 -2.55 17.90 22.95
C TYR A 101 -3.11 16.48 22.96
N ILE A 102 -4.00 16.19 22.02
CA ILE A 102 -4.73 14.93 21.95
C ILE A 102 -4.40 14.27 20.62
N PRO A 103 -3.65 13.17 20.61
CA PRO A 103 -3.36 12.45 19.38
C PRO A 103 -4.64 11.94 18.70
N TYR A 104 -4.64 11.90 17.37
CA TYR A 104 -5.74 11.33 16.59
C TYR A 104 -5.25 10.62 15.32
N THR A 105 -6.08 9.74 14.77
CA THR A 105 -5.92 9.14 13.42
C THR A 105 -7.14 9.47 12.57
N GLY A 106 -7.01 9.41 11.24
CA GLY A 106 -8.08 9.72 10.29
C GLY A 106 -7.78 10.98 9.47
N ASP A 107 -8.69 11.34 8.58
CA ASP A 107 -8.48 12.45 7.64
C ASP A 107 -8.58 13.82 8.33
N LYS A 108 -7.47 14.56 8.38
CA LYS A 108 -7.40 15.90 8.97
C LYS A 108 -8.44 16.89 8.40
N LYS A 109 -8.77 16.75 7.12
CA LYS A 109 -9.77 17.61 6.46
C LYS A 109 -11.14 17.52 7.13
N LEU A 110 -11.44 16.42 7.83
CA LEU A 110 -12.69 16.24 8.55
C LEU A 110 -12.86 17.20 9.73
N TRP A 111 -11.77 17.74 10.29
CA TRP A 111 -11.86 18.81 11.29
C TRP A 111 -12.47 20.11 10.76
N HIS A 112 -12.60 20.24 9.43
CA HIS A 112 -13.19 21.39 8.77
C HIS A 112 -14.55 21.09 8.13
N THR A 113 -15.05 19.85 8.20
CA THR A 113 -16.32 19.46 7.60
C THR A 113 -17.41 19.29 8.65
N ARG A 114 -18.58 19.87 8.42
CA ARG A 114 -19.74 19.80 9.30
C ARG A 114 -20.62 18.61 8.92
N PRO A 115 -20.97 17.72 9.86
CA PRO A 115 -22.01 16.72 9.61
C PRO A 115 -23.37 17.40 9.37
N SER A 116 -24.25 16.72 8.65
CA SER A 116 -25.62 17.17 8.41
C SER A 116 -26.41 17.31 9.71
N SER A 117 -26.30 16.33 10.60
CA SER A 117 -26.75 16.41 11.99
C SER A 117 -25.70 17.15 12.82
N HIS A 118 -26.00 18.37 13.26
CA HIS A 118 -25.05 19.22 13.97
C HIS A 118 -25.74 20.04 15.07
N PHE A 119 -24.92 20.60 15.95
CA PHE A 119 -25.37 21.46 17.03
C PHE A 119 -25.22 22.93 16.63
N MET A 120 -25.92 23.83 17.32
CA MET A 120 -25.78 25.28 17.12
C MET A 120 -24.45 25.82 17.66
N VAL A 121 -23.88 25.16 18.66
CA VAL A 121 -22.59 25.52 19.25
C VAL A 121 -21.50 24.71 18.56
N LEU A 122 -20.47 25.38 18.07
CA LEU A 122 -19.31 24.75 17.48
C LEU A 122 -18.23 24.52 18.54
N PRO A 123 -17.58 23.35 18.55
CA PRO A 123 -16.41 23.14 19.39
C PRO A 123 -15.23 23.93 18.85
N THR A 124 -14.28 24.25 19.75
CA THR A 124 -13.07 24.98 19.39
C THR A 124 -11.83 24.11 19.54
N GLY A 125 -10.83 24.39 18.70
CA GLY A 125 -9.56 23.69 18.74
C GLY A 125 -8.76 23.94 17.47
N TYR A 126 -7.53 23.45 17.47
CA TYR A 126 -6.64 23.55 16.32
C TYR A 126 -6.09 22.16 15.98
N ALA A 127 -6.34 21.70 14.76
CA ALA A 127 -5.89 20.40 14.30
C ALA A 127 -4.56 20.52 13.54
N GLU A 128 -3.52 19.91 14.10
CA GLU A 128 -2.27 19.62 13.39
C GLU A 128 -2.39 18.30 12.63
N GLU A 129 -1.29 17.72 12.12
CA GLU A 129 -1.36 16.52 11.29
C GLU A 129 -1.85 15.29 12.07
N ASN A 130 -1.37 15.10 13.30
CA ASN A 130 -1.60 13.91 14.12
C ASN A 130 -2.17 14.23 15.51
N GLN A 131 -2.49 15.49 15.79
CA GLN A 131 -2.96 15.91 17.11
C GLN A 131 -3.93 17.08 17.04
N LEU A 132 -4.92 17.04 17.93
CA LEU A 132 -5.81 18.15 18.22
C LEU A 132 -5.26 18.92 19.42
N ILE A 133 -5.20 20.24 19.29
CA ILE A 133 -4.77 21.15 20.35
C ILE A 133 -5.98 21.94 20.84
N ILE A 134 -6.31 21.76 22.12
CA ILE A 134 -7.32 22.55 22.82
C ILE A 134 -6.61 23.52 23.74
N THR A 135 -6.82 24.81 23.54
CA THR A 135 -6.22 25.86 24.38
C THR A 135 -7.29 26.44 25.29
N ILE A 136 -7.07 26.47 26.60
CA ILE A 136 -7.99 27.06 27.59
C ILE A 136 -7.25 28.16 28.33
N VAL A 137 -7.82 29.36 28.37
CA VAL A 137 -7.22 30.54 29.02
C VAL A 137 -8.15 31.03 30.12
N LYS A 138 -7.64 31.15 31.36
CA LYS A 138 -8.41 31.69 32.49
C LYS A 138 -7.57 32.63 33.36
N PRO A 139 -8.21 33.64 33.98
CA PRO A 139 -7.53 34.48 34.95
C PRO A 139 -7.18 33.69 36.23
N HIS A 140 -6.20 34.17 37.00
CA HIS A 140 -5.65 33.48 38.18
C HIS A 140 -6.66 33.24 39.30
N ASP A 141 -7.72 34.04 39.36
CA ASP A 141 -8.81 34.01 40.33
C ASP A 141 -10.05 33.25 39.82
N ALA A 142 -9.96 32.60 38.66
CA ALA A 142 -11.00 31.67 38.20
C ALA A 142 -11.15 30.48 39.16
N ASN A 143 -12.37 29.90 39.22
CA ASN A 143 -12.61 28.69 40.00
C ASN A 143 -11.67 27.56 39.55
N LYS A 144 -11.03 26.86 40.49
CA LYS A 144 -10.05 25.80 40.22
C LYS A 144 -10.60 24.68 39.32
N GLY A 145 -11.89 24.36 39.40
CA GLY A 145 -12.54 23.34 38.56
C GLY A 145 -12.86 23.80 37.13
N SER A 146 -12.85 25.11 36.87
CA SER A 146 -13.37 25.67 35.62
C SER A 146 -12.59 25.29 34.36
N PHE A 147 -11.28 25.02 34.48
CA PHE A 147 -10.47 24.50 33.38
C PHE A 147 -10.95 23.13 32.92
N LYS A 148 -11.16 22.21 33.87
CA LYS A 148 -11.61 20.84 33.59
C LYS A 148 -13.02 20.82 33.04
N GLU A 149 -13.92 21.61 33.63
CA GLU A 149 -15.30 21.74 33.13
C GLU A 149 -15.36 22.27 31.69
N GLU A 150 -14.54 23.27 31.35
CA GLU A 150 -14.49 23.79 29.98
C GLU A 150 -13.93 22.77 29.00
N PHE A 151 -12.84 22.09 29.39
CA PHE A 151 -12.27 21.00 28.62
C PHE A 151 -13.31 19.90 28.35
N ASP A 152 -13.97 19.40 29.39
CA ASP A 152 -14.94 18.32 29.29
C ASP A 152 -16.13 18.70 28.41
N ARG A 153 -16.66 19.92 28.58
CA ARG A 153 -17.76 20.41 27.73
C ARG A 153 -17.36 20.47 26.26
N ASN A 154 -16.18 21.01 25.95
CA ASN A 154 -15.71 21.11 24.58
C ASN A 154 -15.41 19.71 23.99
N MET A 155 -14.79 18.83 24.77
CA MET A 155 -14.48 17.46 24.38
C MET A 155 -15.75 16.64 24.10
N ASP A 156 -16.75 16.74 24.97
CA ASP A 156 -18.05 16.09 24.76
C ASP A 156 -18.73 16.57 23.48
N LEU A 157 -18.61 17.86 23.17
CA LEU A 157 -19.14 18.42 21.93
C LEU A 157 -18.37 17.88 20.72
N ILE A 158 -17.04 17.88 20.75
CA ILE A 158 -16.18 17.30 19.70
C ILE A 158 -16.59 15.85 19.43
N LYS A 159 -16.70 15.02 20.47
CA LYS A 159 -17.09 13.60 20.33
C LYS A 159 -18.45 13.43 19.65
N LYS A 160 -19.43 14.26 19.99
CA LYS A 160 -20.75 14.21 19.34
C LYS A 160 -20.67 14.59 17.86
N TYR A 161 -19.86 15.58 17.49
CA TYR A 161 -19.62 15.92 16.09
C TYR A 161 -18.94 14.76 15.35
N LEU A 162 -17.91 14.15 15.93
CA LEU A 162 -17.21 13.00 15.34
C LEU A 162 -18.13 11.79 15.17
N GLU A 163 -18.99 11.52 16.15
CA GLU A 163 -20.00 10.46 16.07
C GLU A 163 -20.99 10.73 14.92
N ASN A 164 -21.51 11.95 14.80
CA ASN A 164 -22.40 12.33 13.71
C ASN A 164 -21.70 12.23 12.34
N GLN A 165 -20.43 12.62 12.23
CA GLN A 165 -19.65 12.44 11.00
C GLN A 165 -19.50 10.95 10.67
N LYS A 166 -19.16 10.13 11.67
CA LYS A 166 -18.99 8.68 11.50
C LYS A 166 -20.26 8.01 10.98
N GLN A 167 -21.43 8.43 11.45
CA GLN A 167 -22.73 7.95 10.97
C GLN A 167 -23.02 8.26 9.49
N GLU A 168 -22.35 9.26 8.91
CA GLU A 168 -22.41 9.57 7.46
C GLU A 168 -21.29 8.89 6.67
N ILE A 169 -20.09 8.82 7.24
CA ILE A 169 -18.89 8.25 6.60
C ILE A 169 -18.99 6.73 6.49
N ASP A 170 -19.45 6.04 7.53
CA ASP A 170 -19.50 4.57 7.54
C ASP A 170 -20.43 4.02 6.42
N PRO A 171 -21.66 4.52 6.23
CA PRO A 171 -22.49 4.12 5.09
C PRO A 171 -21.89 4.49 3.73
N PHE A 172 -21.26 5.67 3.61
CA PHE A 172 -20.58 6.09 2.39
C PHE A 172 -19.47 5.09 2.01
N ASN A 173 -18.56 4.81 2.95
CA ASN A 173 -17.45 3.86 2.76
C ASN A 173 -17.96 2.45 2.45
N TYR A 174 -19.05 2.02 3.10
CA TYR A 174 -19.66 0.72 2.82
C TYR A 174 -20.20 0.61 1.39
N GLN A 175 -20.79 1.68 0.86
CA GLN A 175 -21.33 1.70 -0.50
C GLN A 175 -20.29 2.01 -1.58
N LEU A 176 -19.14 2.59 -1.19
CA LEU A 176 -18.10 3.07 -2.10
C LEU A 176 -17.66 1.99 -3.09
N LYS A 177 -17.36 0.79 -2.57
CA LYS A 177 -16.93 -0.35 -3.40
C LYS A 177 -17.94 -0.68 -4.49
N GLN A 178 -19.23 -0.81 -4.14
CA GLN A 178 -20.27 -1.14 -5.11
C GLN A 178 -20.44 -0.04 -6.17
N LYS A 179 -20.31 1.23 -5.78
CA LYS A 179 -20.38 2.37 -6.72
C LYS A 179 -19.21 2.35 -7.71
N ILE A 180 -17.99 2.06 -7.23
CA ILE A 180 -16.80 1.91 -8.08
C ILE A 180 -16.97 0.73 -9.05
N GLU A 181 -17.39 -0.44 -8.55
CA GLU A 181 -17.65 -1.62 -9.39
C GLU A 181 -18.62 -1.32 -10.53
N ASN A 182 -19.72 -0.62 -10.23
CA ASN A 182 -20.70 -0.21 -11.24
C ASN A 182 -20.11 0.73 -12.29
N ALA A 183 -19.28 1.69 -11.89
CA ALA A 183 -18.62 2.62 -12.80
C ALA A 183 -17.57 1.92 -13.69
N VAL A 184 -16.79 0.99 -13.12
CA VAL A 184 -15.82 0.16 -13.86
C VAL A 184 -16.55 -0.69 -14.90
N LYS A 185 -17.62 -1.38 -14.50
CA LYS A 185 -18.44 -2.18 -15.41
C LYS A 185 -19.02 -1.33 -16.55
N ALA A 186 -19.58 -0.17 -16.23
CA ALA A 186 -20.14 0.76 -17.22
C ALA A 186 -19.07 1.22 -18.24
N ARG A 187 -17.84 1.49 -17.78
CA ARG A 187 -16.73 1.85 -18.67
C ARG A 187 -16.31 0.67 -19.55
N ARG A 188 -16.23 -0.54 -19.01
CA ARG A 188 -15.88 -1.76 -19.76
C ARG A 188 -16.88 -2.02 -20.88
N GLU A 189 -18.18 -1.96 -20.58
CA GLU A 189 -19.24 -2.08 -21.59
C GLU A 189 -19.14 -0.99 -22.68
N ARG A 190 -18.78 0.25 -22.33
CA ARG A 190 -18.58 1.34 -23.30
C ARG A 190 -17.41 1.05 -24.25
N ILE A 191 -16.29 0.54 -23.73
CA ILE A 191 -15.12 0.16 -24.55
C ILE A 191 -15.47 -1.00 -25.48
N GLU A 192 -16.18 -2.02 -24.98
CA GLU A 192 -16.62 -3.16 -25.79
C GLU A 192 -17.53 -2.73 -26.96
N ARG A 193 -18.52 -1.86 -26.69
CA ARG A 193 -19.41 -1.32 -27.74
C ARG A 193 -18.64 -0.55 -28.82
N HIS A 194 -17.62 0.22 -28.44
CA HIS A 194 -16.76 0.94 -29.39
C HIS A 194 -15.85 0.01 -30.20
N SER A 195 -15.37 -1.09 -29.61
CA SER A 195 -14.63 -2.11 -30.34
C SER A 195 -15.49 -2.79 -31.41
N GLY A 196 -16.78 -3.03 -31.13
CA GLY A 196 -17.76 -3.55 -32.08
C GLY A 196 -18.06 -2.59 -33.27
N LEU A 197 -17.89 -1.29 -33.07
CA LEU A 197 -18.13 -0.26 -34.09
C LEU A 197 -17.24 -0.44 -35.33
N THR A 198 -15.98 -0.88 -35.16
CA THR A 198 -15.07 -1.18 -36.27
C THR A 198 -15.53 -2.36 -37.13
N LYS A 199 -16.23 -3.34 -36.55
CA LYS A 199 -16.82 -4.46 -37.29
C LYS A 199 -18.07 -4.05 -38.06
N VAL A 200 -18.81 -3.05 -37.58
CA VAL A 200 -20.05 -2.55 -38.20
C VAL A 200 -19.78 -1.52 -39.30
N ILE A 201 -18.79 -0.64 -39.12
CA ILE A 201 -18.53 0.49 -40.04
C ILE A 201 -17.74 0.05 -41.29
N GLY A 202 -17.10 -1.13 -41.29
CA GLY A 202 -16.39 -1.66 -42.46
C GLY A 202 -15.16 -0.84 -42.90
N ILE A 203 -14.74 0.14 -42.09
CA ILE A 203 -13.58 1.00 -42.34
C ILE A 203 -12.49 0.64 -41.32
N PRO A 204 -11.30 0.19 -41.75
CA PRO A 204 -10.21 -0.14 -40.84
C PRO A 204 -9.68 1.10 -40.12
N LEU A 205 -9.42 0.97 -38.81
CA LEU A 205 -8.79 2.01 -38.00
C LEU A 205 -7.43 2.38 -38.58
N ARG A 206 -7.18 3.68 -38.77
CA ARG A 206 -5.88 4.20 -39.18
C ARG A 206 -4.87 3.99 -38.06
N ARG A 207 -4.08 2.93 -38.17
CA ARG A 207 -3.01 2.56 -37.23
C ARG A 207 -1.94 3.65 -37.22
N LYS A 208 -1.67 4.26 -36.07
CA LYS A 208 -0.41 4.99 -35.85
C LYS A 208 0.69 3.95 -35.62
N ASN A 209 1.63 3.89 -36.56
CA ASN A 209 2.92 3.18 -36.49
C ASN A 209 2.89 1.65 -36.53
N GLY A 210 2.80 1.09 -37.74
CA GLY A 210 3.80 0.15 -38.29
C GLY A 210 4.21 -1.15 -37.56
N VAL A 211 3.47 -1.68 -36.58
CA VAL A 211 3.80 -2.98 -35.95
C VAL A 211 2.88 -4.10 -36.48
N PRO A 212 3.40 -5.27 -36.89
CA PRO A 212 2.59 -6.40 -37.34
C PRO A 212 1.75 -7.02 -36.21
N ASP A 213 0.57 -7.54 -36.56
CA ASP A 213 -0.38 -8.20 -35.65
C ASP A 213 0.26 -9.41 -34.94
N ILE A 214 0.31 -9.37 -33.61
CA ILE A 214 0.40 -10.58 -32.79
C ILE A 214 -1.03 -10.92 -32.41
N GLU A 215 -1.62 -11.91 -33.08
CA GLU A 215 -2.87 -12.53 -32.64
C GLU A 215 -2.69 -12.99 -31.19
N LYS A 216 -3.35 -12.29 -30.25
CA LYS A 216 -3.32 -12.65 -28.83
C LYS A 216 -4.13 -13.94 -28.66
N ILE A 217 -3.42 -15.06 -28.53
CA ILE A 217 -3.95 -16.32 -28.02
C ILE A 217 -4.51 -16.03 -26.61
N LYS A 218 -5.83 -16.17 -26.43
CA LYS A 218 -6.49 -16.12 -25.12
C LYS A 218 -5.93 -17.23 -24.23
N LEU A 219 -5.22 -16.85 -23.18
CA LEU A 219 -4.91 -17.73 -22.05
C LEU A 219 -5.91 -17.47 -20.94
N GLU A 220 -6.94 -18.31 -20.85
CA GLU A 220 -7.80 -18.36 -19.67
C GLU A 220 -6.98 -18.95 -18.51
N ARG A 221 -6.55 -18.11 -17.57
CA ARG A 221 -6.01 -18.58 -16.28
C ARG A 221 -7.17 -18.80 -15.33
N ASN A 222 -7.49 -20.07 -15.12
CA ASN A 222 -8.43 -20.50 -14.10
C ASN A 222 -7.70 -20.54 -12.74
N ILE A 223 -7.74 -19.44 -11.98
CA ILE A 223 -7.26 -19.41 -10.59
C ILE A 223 -8.46 -19.70 -9.68
N ILE A 224 -8.62 -20.96 -9.31
CA ILE A 224 -9.51 -21.36 -8.21
C ILE A 224 -8.89 -20.80 -6.91
N LYS A 225 -9.48 -19.76 -6.32
CA LYS A 225 -9.18 -19.33 -4.95
C LYS A 225 -9.94 -20.25 -3.97
N PRO A 226 -9.27 -21.03 -3.10
CA PRO A 226 -9.97 -21.65 -1.97
C PRO A 226 -10.25 -20.60 -0.88
N LEU A 227 -11.45 -20.70 -0.29
CA LEU A 227 -11.92 -19.87 0.83
C LEU A 227 -11.03 -20.01 2.08
N PRO A 228 -10.91 -18.96 2.92
CA PRO A 228 -10.18 -19.05 4.17
C PRO A 228 -10.88 -20.00 5.14
N LYS A 229 -10.12 -20.89 5.79
CA LYS A 229 -10.59 -21.72 6.90
C LYS A 229 -10.36 -21.02 8.24
N PRO A 230 -11.26 -21.20 9.22
CA PRO A 230 -11.11 -20.62 10.55
C PRO A 230 -9.88 -21.19 11.28
N SER A 231 -9.24 -20.32 12.06
CA SER A 231 -8.04 -20.60 12.83
C SER A 231 -8.23 -21.80 13.77
N ARG A 232 -7.46 -22.87 13.56
CA ARG A 232 -7.24 -23.87 14.59
C ARG A 232 -6.15 -23.36 15.53
N LYS A 233 -6.54 -23.13 16.79
CA LYS A 233 -5.63 -23.04 17.93
C LYS A 233 -4.71 -24.27 17.92
N GLY A 234 -3.41 -24.04 18.06
CA GLY A 234 -2.45 -25.07 18.46
C GLY A 234 -1.50 -25.55 17.38
N SER A 235 -0.63 -24.65 16.90
CA SER A 235 0.76 -24.96 16.51
C SER A 235 1.55 -23.67 16.72
N GLN A 236 2.62 -23.70 17.49
CA GLN A 236 3.53 -22.55 17.52
C GLN A 236 4.07 -22.36 16.08
N PRO A 237 3.98 -21.15 15.49
CA PRO A 237 4.55 -20.93 14.16
C PRO A 237 6.06 -21.14 14.24
N GLU A 238 6.58 -22.04 13.40
CA GLU A 238 8.02 -22.24 13.29
C GLU A 238 8.71 -20.94 12.84
N PRO A 239 9.92 -20.64 13.33
CA PRO A 239 10.64 -19.44 12.94
C PRO A 239 11.07 -19.51 11.46
N GLY A 240 10.37 -18.79 10.58
CA GLY A 240 10.63 -18.65 9.14
C GLY A 240 9.57 -17.79 8.45
N ILE A 241 9.76 -17.44 7.15
CA ILE A 241 8.73 -16.71 6.41
C ILE A 241 7.49 -17.58 6.17
N THR A 242 6.32 -17.02 6.41
CA THR A 242 5.04 -17.70 6.17
C THR A 242 4.82 -17.98 4.67
N GLU A 243 3.87 -18.86 4.33
CA GLU A 243 3.50 -19.08 2.92
C GLU A 243 2.98 -17.81 2.26
N GLN A 244 2.23 -17.00 3.01
CA GLN A 244 1.72 -15.73 2.52
C GLN A 244 2.87 -14.76 2.21
N GLN A 245 3.78 -14.53 3.17
CA GLN A 245 4.94 -13.65 2.97
C GLN A 245 5.80 -14.11 1.79
N TYR A 246 5.95 -15.42 1.60
CA TYR A 246 6.68 -15.95 0.45
C TYR A 246 6.02 -15.57 -0.88
N GLU A 247 4.72 -15.79 -1.03
CA GLU A 247 3.99 -15.42 -2.24
C GLU A 247 4.00 -13.91 -2.48
N ASP A 248 3.97 -13.09 -1.41
CA ASP A 248 4.06 -11.63 -1.51
C ASP A 248 5.44 -11.19 -2.05
N ILE A 249 6.53 -11.78 -1.56
CA ILE A 249 7.90 -11.56 -2.08
C ILE A 249 7.98 -11.94 -3.56
N LEU A 250 7.45 -13.12 -3.92
CA LEU A 250 7.43 -13.59 -5.31
C LEU A 250 6.61 -12.66 -6.21
N SER A 251 5.49 -12.12 -5.73
CA SER A 251 4.68 -11.14 -6.43
C SER A 251 5.45 -9.87 -6.73
N LEU A 252 6.24 -9.39 -5.77
CA LEU A 252 7.05 -8.19 -5.94
C LEU A 252 8.22 -8.40 -6.91
N ILE A 253 8.92 -9.53 -6.82
CA ILE A 253 9.97 -9.91 -7.80
C ILE A 253 9.37 -9.96 -9.21
N ARG A 254 8.18 -10.56 -9.37
CA ARG A 254 7.45 -10.62 -10.64
C ARG A 254 7.10 -9.24 -11.17
N HIS A 255 6.58 -8.36 -10.30
CA HIS A 255 6.23 -7.00 -10.68
C HIS A 255 7.46 -6.21 -11.18
N GLN A 256 8.58 -6.27 -10.44
CA GLN A 256 9.82 -5.62 -10.84
C GLN A 256 10.41 -6.22 -12.13
N GLY A 257 10.35 -7.54 -12.29
CA GLY A 257 10.79 -8.22 -13.50
C GLY A 257 10.00 -7.79 -14.74
N ARG A 258 8.68 -7.61 -14.63
CA ARG A 258 7.86 -7.06 -15.73
C ARG A 258 8.31 -5.67 -16.14
N SER A 259 8.70 -4.82 -15.20
CA SER A 259 9.27 -3.50 -15.54
C SER A 259 10.57 -3.64 -16.36
N PHE A 260 11.40 -4.65 -16.09
CA PHE A 260 12.59 -4.94 -16.90
C PHE A 260 12.23 -5.39 -18.32
N GLU A 261 11.20 -6.22 -18.47
CA GLU A 261 10.72 -6.71 -19.77
C GLU A 261 10.01 -5.62 -20.59
N GLN A 262 9.35 -4.66 -19.93
CA GLN A 262 8.68 -3.53 -20.59
C GLN A 262 9.65 -2.46 -21.10
N ALA A 263 10.80 -2.30 -20.44
CA ALA A 263 11.83 -1.34 -20.82
C ALA A 263 13.21 -2.00 -21.00
N PRO A 264 13.36 -2.98 -21.91
CA PRO A 264 14.55 -3.80 -22.01
C PRO A 264 15.79 -2.98 -22.37
N LYS A 265 15.66 -1.92 -23.18
CA LYS A 265 16.79 -1.01 -23.49
C LYS A 265 17.34 -0.28 -22.27
N THR A 266 16.47 0.07 -21.32
CA THR A 266 16.85 0.77 -20.09
C THR A 266 17.59 -0.14 -19.14
N TYR A 267 17.17 -1.41 -19.06
CA TYR A 267 17.67 -2.32 -18.05
C TYR A 267 18.74 -3.29 -18.57
N ALA A 268 18.78 -3.60 -19.87
CA ALA A 268 19.77 -4.51 -20.45
C ALA A 268 21.19 -3.94 -20.49
N ILE A 269 21.39 -2.65 -20.22
CA ILE A 269 22.73 -2.09 -20.02
C ILE A 269 23.36 -2.58 -18.71
N HIS A 270 22.55 -2.93 -17.70
CA HIS A 270 22.99 -3.26 -16.36
C HIS A 270 23.47 -4.70 -16.22
N ASP A 271 24.57 -4.93 -15.50
CA ASP A 271 25.06 -6.28 -15.23
C ASP A 271 24.23 -7.03 -14.17
N GLU A 272 24.62 -8.27 -13.84
CA GLU A 272 23.92 -9.10 -12.84
C GLU A 272 23.81 -8.40 -11.47
N GLU A 273 24.88 -7.71 -11.04
CA GLU A 273 24.97 -7.07 -9.73
C GLU A 273 24.13 -5.78 -9.69
N GLU A 274 24.13 -5.00 -10.77
CA GLU A 274 23.31 -3.80 -10.93
C GLU A 274 21.81 -4.11 -10.99
N LEU A 275 21.40 -5.14 -11.75
CA LEU A 275 20.00 -5.59 -11.78
C LEU A 275 19.54 -6.05 -10.39
N ARG A 276 20.42 -6.73 -9.65
CA ARG A 276 20.19 -7.12 -8.26
C ARG A 276 20.09 -5.91 -7.33
N ASN A 277 20.91 -4.86 -7.51
CA ASN A 277 20.82 -3.61 -6.74
C ASN A 277 19.45 -2.94 -6.95
N ILE A 278 18.98 -2.84 -8.19
CA ILE A 278 17.68 -2.25 -8.53
C ILE A 278 16.55 -3.04 -7.89
N MET A 279 16.60 -4.37 -7.99
CA MET A 279 15.58 -5.24 -7.41
C MET A 279 15.57 -5.16 -5.87
N LEU A 280 16.75 -5.12 -5.24
CA LEU A 280 16.88 -4.94 -3.79
C LEU A 280 16.31 -3.60 -3.31
N ALA A 281 16.56 -2.50 -4.04
CA ALA A 281 16.06 -1.18 -3.68
C ALA A 281 14.53 -1.14 -3.67
N ASN A 282 13.88 -1.76 -4.67
CA ASN A 282 12.43 -1.87 -4.73
C ASN A 282 11.88 -2.73 -3.59
N LEU A 283 12.45 -3.93 -3.37
CA LEU A 283 12.07 -4.82 -2.27
C LEU A 283 12.12 -4.10 -0.91
N ASN A 284 13.20 -3.35 -0.64
CA ASN A 284 13.33 -2.61 0.62
C ASN A 284 12.38 -1.40 0.72
N SER A 285 12.07 -0.71 -0.38
CA SER A 285 11.13 0.42 -0.36
C SER A 285 9.73 0.02 0.09
N ILE A 286 9.32 -1.23 -0.15
CA ILE A 286 8.01 -1.74 0.21
C ILE A 286 8.05 -2.35 1.61
N TYR A 287 9.06 -3.17 1.92
CA TYR A 287 9.14 -3.87 3.21
C TYR A 287 9.54 -2.98 4.40
N GLN A 288 10.26 -1.87 4.20
CA GLN A 288 10.51 -0.90 5.27
C GLN A 288 9.24 -0.14 5.70
N GLY A 289 8.21 -0.08 4.86
CA GLY A 289 6.93 0.57 5.16
C GLY A 289 5.99 -0.25 6.05
N GLU A 290 6.24 -1.56 6.21
CA GLU A 290 5.33 -2.49 6.91
C GLU A 290 5.68 -2.75 8.39
N ALA A 291 6.65 -2.02 8.99
CA ALA A 291 7.10 -2.22 10.37
C ALA A 291 7.54 -3.67 10.70
N ASN A 292 8.07 -4.39 9.71
CA ASN A 292 8.68 -5.70 9.91
C ASN A 292 10.18 -5.56 10.19
N SER A 293 10.71 -6.28 11.18
CA SER A 293 12.14 -6.30 11.55
C SER A 293 13.03 -7.05 10.53
N GLU A 294 12.49 -7.43 9.37
CA GLU A 294 13.12 -8.26 8.34
C GLU A 294 13.47 -7.39 7.11
N ALA A 295 14.70 -6.89 7.06
CA ALA A 295 15.20 -6.10 5.93
C ALA A 295 15.96 -6.97 4.92
N PHE A 296 15.80 -6.71 3.62
CA PHE A 296 16.57 -7.41 2.59
C PHE A 296 18.00 -6.88 2.54
N ARG A 297 18.97 -7.80 2.48
CA ARG A 297 20.40 -7.51 2.38
C ARG A 297 21.00 -8.18 1.16
N ALA A 298 22.01 -7.54 0.58
CA ALA A 298 22.90 -8.19 -0.36
C ALA A 298 23.81 -9.15 0.41
N ALA A 299 23.97 -10.39 -0.05
CA ALA A 299 24.80 -11.37 0.64
C ALA A 299 25.57 -12.23 -0.35
N GLY A 300 26.65 -11.66 -0.89
CA GLY A 300 27.36 -12.17 -2.06
C GLY A 300 27.28 -11.15 -3.18
N LYS A 301 27.75 -11.53 -4.39
CA LYS A 301 27.74 -10.62 -5.55
C LYS A 301 26.33 -10.38 -6.09
N THR A 302 25.51 -11.43 -6.15
CA THR A 302 24.25 -11.46 -6.91
C THR A 302 23.04 -11.86 -6.07
N ASP A 303 23.21 -11.93 -4.75
CA ASP A 303 22.31 -12.69 -3.90
C ASP A 303 21.55 -11.73 -2.98
N ILE A 304 20.24 -11.95 -2.86
CA ILE A 304 19.33 -11.17 -2.02
C ILE A 304 18.87 -12.08 -0.88
N LYS A 305 19.06 -11.66 0.37
CA LYS A 305 18.69 -12.46 1.56
C LYS A 305 17.80 -11.67 2.52
N ILE A 306 16.85 -12.37 3.13
CA ILE A 306 16.15 -11.93 4.34
C ILE A 306 16.64 -12.80 5.48
N GLU A 307 16.97 -12.19 6.62
CA GLU A 307 17.39 -12.89 7.83
C GLU A 307 16.36 -12.70 8.95
N ALA A 308 15.94 -13.80 9.57
CA ALA A 308 15.13 -13.81 10.78
C ALA A 308 15.94 -14.48 11.90
N LYS A 309 16.14 -13.78 13.03
CA LYS A 309 16.90 -14.27 14.21
C LYS A 309 18.29 -14.82 13.86
N ASP A 310 19.09 -14.02 13.14
CA ASP A 310 20.47 -14.34 12.71
C ASP A 310 20.59 -15.52 11.72
N ARG A 311 19.53 -15.84 10.96
CA ARG A 311 19.50 -16.95 9.99
C ARG A 311 18.68 -16.61 8.75
N SER A 312 19.10 -17.06 7.56
CA SER A 312 18.43 -16.72 6.29
C SER A 312 17.05 -17.42 6.16
N ALA A 313 15.98 -16.62 6.16
CA ALA A 313 14.60 -17.07 6.01
C ALA A 313 14.14 -17.12 4.54
N PHE A 314 14.73 -16.27 3.68
CA PHE A 314 14.54 -16.28 2.23
C PHE A 314 15.86 -15.96 1.53
N VAL A 315 16.10 -16.63 0.41
CA VAL A 315 17.29 -16.40 -0.43
C VAL A 315 16.86 -16.35 -1.90
N ALA A 316 17.26 -15.29 -2.60
CA ALA A 316 17.13 -15.19 -4.05
C ALA A 316 18.49 -15.03 -4.73
N GLU A 317 18.69 -15.74 -5.83
CA GLU A 317 19.89 -15.69 -6.66
C GLU A 317 19.54 -15.10 -8.03
N GLY A 318 20.19 -14.00 -8.42
CA GLY A 318 20.03 -13.40 -9.74
C GLY A 318 21.16 -13.82 -10.70
N LYS A 319 20.83 -14.29 -11.91
CA LYS A 319 21.83 -14.61 -12.96
C LYS A 319 21.36 -14.18 -14.34
N VAL A 320 22.30 -13.79 -15.20
CA VAL A 320 22.08 -13.58 -16.62
C VAL A 320 22.26 -14.91 -17.34
N TRP A 321 21.28 -15.26 -18.17
CA TRP A 321 21.31 -16.47 -18.98
C TRP A 321 22.43 -16.40 -20.02
N THR A 322 23.36 -17.36 -19.92
CA THR A 322 24.40 -17.63 -20.92
C THR A 322 24.40 -19.09 -21.39
N GLY A 323 23.48 -19.91 -20.88
CA GLY A 323 23.29 -21.31 -21.26
C GLY A 323 22.90 -22.22 -20.09
N SER A 324 22.53 -23.47 -20.39
CA SER A 324 22.05 -24.45 -19.40
C SER A 324 23.03 -24.73 -18.26
N LYS A 325 24.35 -24.68 -18.52
CA LYS A 325 25.37 -24.87 -17.48
C LYS A 325 25.27 -23.80 -16.39
N ARG A 326 25.05 -22.54 -16.79
CA ARG A 326 24.92 -21.40 -15.88
C ARG A 326 23.72 -21.55 -14.95
N ALA A 327 22.61 -22.11 -15.42
CA ALA A 327 21.45 -22.40 -14.59
C ALA A 327 21.73 -23.48 -13.53
N GLY A 328 22.51 -24.51 -13.86
CA GLY A 328 22.97 -25.50 -12.89
C GLY A 328 23.86 -24.88 -11.81
N GLU A 329 24.86 -24.09 -12.22
CA GLU A 329 25.74 -23.35 -11.30
C GLU A 329 24.95 -22.42 -10.37
N ALA A 330 23.91 -21.76 -10.87
CA ALA A 330 23.04 -20.89 -10.08
C ALA A 330 22.26 -21.65 -9.01
N ILE A 331 21.76 -22.85 -9.33
CA ILE A 331 21.10 -23.73 -8.35
C ILE A 331 22.10 -24.26 -7.33
N ASP A 332 23.28 -24.71 -7.74
CA ASP A 332 24.33 -25.14 -6.80
C ASP A 332 24.67 -24.02 -5.81
N GLN A 333 24.81 -22.78 -6.30
CA GLN A 333 25.04 -21.60 -5.47
C GLN A 333 23.86 -21.33 -4.52
N LEU A 334 22.63 -21.31 -5.04
CA LEU A 334 21.42 -21.07 -4.25
C LEU A 334 21.28 -22.11 -3.12
N LEU A 335 21.48 -23.39 -3.42
CA LEU A 335 21.37 -24.50 -2.47
C LEU A 335 22.54 -24.55 -1.46
N SER A 336 23.66 -23.89 -1.74
CA SER A 336 24.77 -23.79 -0.77
C SER A 336 24.44 -22.86 0.41
N TYR A 337 23.46 -21.97 0.25
CA TYR A 337 23.05 -21.02 1.30
C TYR A 337 21.95 -21.57 2.22
N THR A 338 21.31 -22.68 1.88
CA THR A 338 20.09 -23.17 2.53
C THR A 338 20.41 -24.25 3.58
N THR A 339 20.79 -23.83 4.78
CA THR A 339 21.32 -24.73 5.84
C THR A 339 20.26 -25.35 6.78
N TRP A 340 18.98 -24.95 6.74
CA TRP A 340 17.95 -25.47 7.67
C TRP A 340 16.57 -25.77 7.03
N ARG A 341 15.73 -26.55 7.73
CA ARG A 341 14.37 -26.99 7.32
C ARG A 341 13.49 -25.80 6.89
N ASP A 342 12.79 -25.95 5.77
CA ASP A 342 11.85 -25.00 5.15
C ASP A 342 12.45 -23.70 4.59
N CYS A 343 13.59 -23.80 3.89
CA CYS A 343 14.08 -22.66 3.12
C CYS A 343 13.26 -22.47 1.83
N LYS A 344 12.69 -21.28 1.72
CA LYS A 344 12.01 -20.77 0.55
C LYS A 344 12.97 -19.91 -0.24
N SER A 345 13.08 -20.17 -1.53
CA SER A 345 14.12 -19.55 -2.34
C SER A 345 13.63 -19.19 -3.73
N ALA A 346 14.32 -18.24 -4.36
CA ALA A 346 14.04 -17.85 -5.74
C ALA A 346 15.31 -17.87 -6.61
N LEU A 347 15.20 -18.35 -7.84
CA LEU A 347 16.19 -18.16 -8.89
C LEU A 347 15.61 -17.16 -9.89
N ILE A 348 16.34 -16.07 -10.15
CA ILE A 348 15.92 -15.01 -11.07
C ILE A 348 16.86 -15.02 -12.26
N MET A 349 16.35 -15.47 -13.40
CA MET A 349 17.11 -15.60 -14.64
C MET A 349 16.78 -14.46 -15.60
N PHE A 350 17.79 -13.70 -16.02
CA PHE A 350 17.64 -12.58 -16.96
C PHE A 350 18.16 -12.98 -18.33
N ASN A 351 17.31 -12.98 -19.36
CA ASN A 351 17.77 -13.12 -20.74
C ASN A 351 18.06 -11.75 -21.34
N LYS A 352 19.34 -11.45 -21.61
CA LYS A 352 19.74 -10.21 -22.28
C LYS A 352 20.26 -10.41 -23.70
N ASN A 353 20.66 -11.64 -24.03
CA ASN A 353 21.57 -11.91 -25.14
C ASN A 353 20.97 -12.81 -26.22
N VAL A 354 19.91 -13.57 -25.90
CA VAL A 354 19.35 -14.58 -26.80
C VAL A 354 18.04 -14.08 -27.40
N ALA A 355 18.01 -13.93 -28.72
CA ALA A 355 16.81 -13.51 -29.44
C ALA A 355 15.68 -14.55 -29.37
N ASN A 356 16.03 -15.85 -29.47
CA ASN A 356 15.06 -16.93 -29.41
C ASN A 356 14.71 -17.26 -27.95
N PHE A 357 13.77 -16.52 -27.39
CA PHE A 357 13.36 -16.68 -25.99
C PHE A 357 12.73 -18.06 -25.71
N SER A 358 11.95 -18.60 -26.65
CA SER A 358 11.31 -19.91 -26.50
C SER A 358 12.32 -21.05 -26.32
N ASP A 359 13.51 -20.94 -26.93
CA ASP A 359 14.59 -21.91 -26.73
C ASP A 359 15.09 -21.93 -25.27
N ILE A 360 15.11 -20.77 -24.60
CA ILE A 360 15.45 -20.70 -23.17
C ILE A 360 14.33 -21.31 -22.32
N GLN A 361 13.07 -21.02 -22.66
CA GLN A 361 11.92 -21.59 -21.94
C GLN A 361 11.88 -23.12 -21.97
N VAL A 362 12.51 -23.76 -22.96
CA VAL A 362 12.70 -25.22 -23.01
C VAL A 362 13.98 -25.64 -22.27
N LYS A 363 15.10 -24.96 -22.53
CA LYS A 363 16.42 -25.34 -22.00
C LYS A 363 16.59 -25.12 -20.51
N LEU A 364 15.96 -24.08 -19.94
CA LEU A 364 16.08 -23.77 -18.52
C LEU A 364 15.39 -24.84 -17.66
N PRO A 365 14.10 -25.17 -17.83
CA PRO A 365 13.46 -26.28 -17.11
C PRO A 365 14.20 -27.61 -17.25
N ALA A 366 14.60 -27.96 -18.48
CA ALA A 366 15.32 -29.20 -18.74
C ALA A 366 16.68 -29.26 -18.02
N ALA A 367 17.37 -28.13 -17.88
CA ALA A 367 18.62 -28.06 -17.12
C ALA A 367 18.38 -28.25 -15.62
N LEU A 368 17.33 -27.63 -15.08
CA LEU A 368 16.98 -27.69 -13.66
C LEU A 368 16.49 -29.09 -13.25
N GLN A 369 15.66 -29.72 -14.07
CA GLN A 369 15.15 -31.08 -13.84
C GLN A 369 16.25 -32.16 -13.93
N ARG A 370 17.34 -31.89 -14.65
CA ARG A 370 18.53 -32.78 -14.72
C ARG A 370 19.50 -32.59 -13.55
N HIS A 371 19.27 -31.60 -12.70
CA HIS A 371 20.13 -31.33 -11.56
C HIS A 371 20.10 -32.50 -10.56
N LYS A 372 21.26 -32.86 -9.99
CA LYS A 372 21.41 -34.03 -9.10
C LYS A 372 20.48 -34.00 -7.86
N LEU A 373 20.13 -32.80 -7.39
CA LEU A 373 19.28 -32.58 -6.22
C LEU A 373 17.80 -32.35 -6.57
N TYR A 374 17.43 -32.38 -7.86
CA TYR A 374 16.04 -32.21 -8.27
C TYR A 374 15.17 -33.35 -7.71
N LYS A 375 14.01 -33.01 -7.14
CA LYS A 375 13.05 -33.98 -6.62
C LYS A 375 11.77 -34.03 -7.44
N ARG A 376 11.09 -32.89 -7.61
CA ARG A 376 9.82 -32.79 -8.34
C ARG A 376 9.48 -31.36 -8.72
N GLU A 377 8.57 -31.21 -9.66
CA GLU A 377 7.93 -29.94 -10.04
C GLU A 377 6.61 -29.76 -9.30
N ILE A 378 6.30 -28.51 -8.96
CA ILE A 378 5.02 -28.06 -8.40
C ILE A 378 4.34 -27.19 -9.45
N SER A 379 3.02 -27.36 -9.61
CA SER A 379 2.22 -26.56 -10.53
C SER A 379 2.45 -25.06 -10.30
N CYS A 380 2.86 -24.36 -11.35
CA CYS A 380 3.01 -22.91 -11.38
C CYS A 380 2.07 -22.35 -12.46
N GLN A 381 1.28 -21.34 -12.12
CA GLN A 381 0.25 -20.79 -13.01
C GLN A 381 0.78 -19.66 -13.92
N TYR A 382 2.06 -19.30 -13.79
CA TYR A 382 2.67 -18.17 -14.49
C TYR A 382 3.56 -18.63 -15.64
N GLN A 383 3.48 -17.93 -16.78
CA GLN A 383 4.33 -18.20 -17.94
C GLN A 383 5.72 -17.62 -17.71
N GLY A 384 6.76 -18.36 -18.10
CA GLY A 384 8.15 -17.96 -17.82
C GLY A 384 8.55 -18.16 -16.37
N GLU A 385 7.75 -18.89 -15.60
CA GLU A 385 8.02 -19.21 -14.20
C GLU A 385 7.80 -20.70 -13.94
N TRP A 386 8.58 -21.24 -13.01
CA TRP A 386 8.48 -22.64 -12.60
C TRP A 386 8.68 -22.76 -11.10
N ARG A 387 8.14 -23.81 -10.49
CA ARG A 387 8.36 -24.09 -9.08
C ARG A 387 8.83 -25.52 -8.92
N TYR A 388 9.97 -25.69 -8.27
CA TYR A 388 10.59 -27.00 -8.08
C TYR A 388 10.91 -27.24 -6.62
N ILE A 389 10.91 -28.52 -6.26
CA ILE A 389 11.45 -29.01 -5.00
C ILE A 389 12.82 -29.64 -5.27
N PHE A 390 13.82 -29.14 -4.56
CA PHE A 390 15.16 -29.71 -4.51
C PHE A 390 15.42 -30.35 -3.14
N ARG A 391 16.34 -31.30 -3.10
CA ARG A 391 16.89 -31.84 -1.84
C ARG A 391 17.99 -30.91 -1.31
N SER A 392 18.13 -30.83 0.00
CA SER A 392 19.30 -30.18 0.61
C SER A 392 20.58 -30.96 0.33
N GLN A 393 21.73 -30.28 0.31
CA GLN A 393 23.05 -30.92 0.19
C GLN A 393 23.42 -31.73 1.44
N ASP A 394 22.91 -31.33 2.60
CA ASP A 394 23.31 -31.90 3.90
C ASP A 394 22.36 -32.98 4.42
N ASP A 395 21.13 -33.07 3.90
CA ASP A 395 20.10 -33.99 4.38
C ASP A 395 19.08 -34.31 3.27
N ASP A 396 19.07 -35.57 2.81
CA ASP A 396 18.17 -36.06 1.77
C ASP A 396 16.67 -35.97 2.12
N ASN A 397 16.34 -35.87 3.42
CA ASN A 397 14.96 -35.71 3.87
C ASN A 397 14.49 -34.25 3.88
N LYS A 398 15.38 -33.28 3.64
CA LYS A 398 15.03 -31.86 3.59
C LYS A 398 14.70 -31.44 2.16
N GLU A 399 13.55 -30.80 2.02
CA GLU A 399 13.06 -30.23 0.78
C GLU A 399 13.24 -28.71 0.79
N ILE A 400 13.68 -28.16 -0.34
CA ILE A 400 13.85 -26.73 -0.57
C ILE A 400 12.95 -26.35 -1.74
N THR A 401 12.08 -25.37 -1.50
CA THR A 401 11.21 -24.86 -2.56
C THR A 401 11.93 -23.74 -3.30
N VAL A 402 12.16 -23.94 -4.60
CA VAL A 402 12.79 -22.94 -5.47
C VAL A 402 11.76 -22.46 -6.49
N HIS A 403 11.42 -21.17 -6.42
CA HIS A 403 10.68 -20.50 -7.48
C HIS A 403 11.65 -19.96 -8.52
N VAL A 404 11.39 -20.19 -9.80
CA VAL A 404 12.27 -19.78 -10.89
C VAL A 404 11.55 -18.76 -11.74
N PHE A 405 12.15 -17.58 -11.90
CA PHE A 405 11.71 -16.54 -12.82
C PHE A 405 12.63 -16.51 -14.04
N LEU A 406 12.06 -16.31 -15.23
CA LEU A 406 12.79 -16.02 -16.45
C LEU A 406 12.24 -14.73 -17.06
N PHE A 407 13.02 -13.65 -16.98
CA PHE A 407 12.66 -12.35 -17.56
C PHE A 407 13.39 -12.11 -18.87
N ASN A 408 12.64 -11.72 -19.91
CA ASN A 408 13.20 -11.40 -21.22
C ASN A 408 13.53 -9.92 -21.38
N MET A 409 14.81 -9.62 -21.40
CA MET A 409 15.35 -8.27 -21.58
C MET A 409 16.12 -8.13 -22.90
N TYR A 410 15.99 -9.09 -23.82
CA TYR A 410 16.62 -9.00 -25.13
C TYR A 410 15.98 -7.86 -25.93
N ALA A 411 16.71 -6.76 -26.05
CA ALA A 411 16.45 -5.74 -27.07
C ALA A 411 17.46 -5.99 -28.19
N GLY A 412 16.98 -6.37 -29.38
CA GLY A 412 17.85 -6.50 -30.56
C GLY A 412 18.74 -5.26 -30.71
N LYS A 413 20.01 -5.48 -31.08
CA LYS A 413 20.99 -4.39 -31.25
C LYS A 413 20.50 -3.32 -32.22
#